data_AF-A0A3Q3GQR3-F1
#
_entry.id   AF-A0A3Q3GQR3-F1
#
_cell.length_a   1.000
_cell.length_b   1.000
_cell.length_c   1.000
_cell.angle_alpha   90.00
_cell.angle_beta   90.00
_cell.angle_gamma   90.00
#
_symmetry.space_group_name_H-M   'P 1'
#
loop_
_entity.id
_entity.type
_entity.pdbx_description
1 polymer ?
#
loop_
_entity_poly.entity_id
_entity_poly.type
_entity_poly.pdbx_seq_one_letter_code
_entity_poly.pdbx_strand_id
1 'polypeptide(L)'
;MGDESSLSRQVESVERSVVFLRQEHLTLLHGLHLEILSLQKRCSELTSELKVKPPGRSQIELQEEEELLDAQCRHVENRLSERECTLGELRTELSHKGVLVGALRANLKEKERHFLEELKRRSHCSTILNTELQKQTEAAAYLSFQLHAARQKLHHQRMQQRQGLLSRANSQGAQYGAEQNSFSSPLMPSGASPSSPVVKPKRRSARASSRVERARECVPIEKVMGPAEPTAMPDPALFLHPRRHRARSRHTVAQRQPPLGLEREDEEEGGGEGPVEPQEETVRLVCSTAAPPAAETKAD
;
A
#
# COMPACT_ATOMS: atom_id res chain seq x y z
N MET A 1 -21.75 -134.99 16.08
CA MET A 1 -21.39 -134.16 17.25
C MET A 1 -20.77 -132.79 16.89
N GLY A 2 -20.56 -132.44 15.61
CA GLY A 2 -20.02 -131.12 15.24
C GLY A 2 -21.06 -129.98 15.19
N ASP A 3 -22.32 -130.30 14.88
CA ASP A 3 -23.33 -129.30 14.51
C ASP A 3 -23.89 -128.47 15.68
N GLU A 4 -24.04 -129.06 16.88
CA GLU A 4 -24.52 -128.32 18.07
C GLU A 4 -23.51 -127.28 18.56
N SER A 5 -22.21 -127.56 18.40
CA SER A 5 -21.15 -126.61 18.76
C SER A 5 -21.08 -125.41 17.80
N SER A 6 -21.49 -125.61 16.55
CA SER A 6 -21.59 -124.55 15.53
C SER A 6 -22.79 -123.64 15.79
N LEU A 7 -23.97 -124.22 16.08
CA LEU A 7 -25.18 -123.49 16.43
C LEU A 7 -25.01 -122.64 17.70
N SER A 8 -24.38 -123.20 18.74
CA SER A 8 -24.11 -122.46 19.98
C SER A 8 -23.21 -121.24 19.74
N ARG A 9 -22.14 -121.40 18.94
CA ARG A 9 -21.26 -120.28 18.56
C ARG A 9 -21.99 -119.22 17.73
N GLN A 10 -22.94 -119.63 16.87
CA GLN A 10 -23.74 -118.72 16.07
C GLN A 10 -24.73 -117.92 16.94
N VAL A 11 -25.37 -118.56 17.91
CA VAL A 11 -26.23 -117.90 18.91
C VAL A 11 -25.42 -116.90 19.73
N GLU A 12 -24.27 -117.29 20.27
CA GLU A 12 -23.39 -116.37 21.02
C GLU A 12 -22.89 -115.20 20.14
N SER A 13 -22.67 -115.42 18.84
CA SER A 13 -22.29 -114.36 17.90
C SER A 13 -23.42 -113.35 17.67
N VAL A 14 -24.66 -113.83 17.54
CA VAL A 14 -25.85 -112.97 17.40
C VAL A 14 -26.14 -112.24 18.71
N GLU A 15 -25.95 -112.87 19.87
CA GLU A 15 -26.11 -112.21 21.17
C GLU A 15 -25.10 -111.06 21.34
N ARG A 16 -23.82 -111.29 20.99
CA ARG A 16 -22.80 -110.23 20.99
C ARG A 16 -23.13 -109.10 20.02
N SER A 17 -23.66 -109.41 18.83
CA SER A 17 -24.06 -108.38 17.87
C SER A 17 -25.28 -107.60 18.35
N VAL A 18 -26.26 -108.24 18.99
CA VAL A 18 -27.43 -107.56 19.57
C VAL A 18 -27.01 -106.63 20.71
N VAL A 19 -26.10 -107.06 21.58
CA VAL A 19 -25.55 -106.20 22.64
C VAL A 19 -24.79 -105.01 22.03
N PHE A 20 -24.01 -105.25 20.98
CA PHE A 20 -23.32 -104.19 20.24
C PHE A 20 -24.30 -103.19 19.61
N LEU A 21 -25.32 -103.64 18.88
CA LEU A 21 -26.34 -102.75 18.30
C LEU A 21 -27.09 -101.97 19.39
N ARG A 22 -27.39 -102.60 20.53
CA ARG A 22 -28.02 -101.90 21.66
C ARG A 22 -27.12 -100.82 22.23
N GLN A 23 -25.81 -101.10 22.34
CA GLN A 23 -24.83 -100.12 22.78
C GLN A 23 -24.72 -98.96 21.77
N GLU A 24 -24.65 -99.25 20.46
CA GLU A 24 -24.61 -98.23 19.42
C GLU A 24 -25.89 -97.36 19.41
N HIS A 25 -27.08 -97.98 19.50
CA HIS A 25 -28.34 -97.25 19.62
C HIS A 25 -28.37 -96.33 20.84
N LEU A 26 -27.90 -96.79 22.00
CA LEU A 26 -27.81 -95.94 23.19
C LEU A 26 -26.84 -94.77 23.00
N THR A 27 -25.68 -94.99 22.37
CA THR A 27 -24.71 -93.92 22.08
C THR A 27 -25.27 -92.89 21.11
N LEU A 28 -25.97 -93.32 20.05
CA LEU A 28 -26.61 -92.42 19.09
C LEU A 28 -27.71 -91.61 19.76
N LEU A 29 -28.57 -92.25 20.55
CA LEU A 29 -29.68 -91.57 21.24
C LEU A 29 -29.16 -90.56 22.26
N HIS A 30 -28.08 -90.87 22.97
CA HIS A 30 -27.40 -89.91 23.85
C HIS A 30 -26.80 -88.74 23.07
N GLY A 31 -26.13 -89.00 21.94
CA GLY A 31 -25.56 -87.97 21.07
C GLY A 31 -26.62 -87.00 20.53
N LEU A 32 -27.73 -87.53 20.01
CA LEU A 32 -28.87 -86.73 19.54
C LEU A 32 -29.49 -85.89 20.66
N HIS A 33 -29.60 -86.44 21.88
CA HIS A 33 -30.11 -85.68 23.01
C HIS A 33 -29.23 -84.46 23.34
N LEU A 34 -27.90 -84.62 23.31
CA LEU A 34 -26.96 -83.50 23.50
C LEU A 34 -27.05 -82.46 22.38
N GLU A 35 -27.24 -82.90 21.13
CA GLU A 35 -27.41 -82.00 19.98
C GLU A 35 -28.71 -81.18 20.10
N ILE A 36 -29.81 -81.82 20.49
CA ILE A 36 -31.08 -81.12 20.75
C ILE A 36 -30.90 -80.08 21.85
N LEU A 37 -30.24 -80.43 22.96
CA LEU A 37 -29.97 -79.49 24.04
C LEU A 37 -29.08 -78.32 23.59
N SER A 38 -28.06 -78.60 22.76
CA SER A 38 -27.18 -77.57 22.18
C SER A 38 -27.94 -76.61 21.27
N LEU A 39 -28.80 -77.14 20.38
CA LEU A 39 -29.66 -76.35 19.50
C LEU A 39 -30.67 -75.52 20.29
N GLN A 40 -31.30 -76.11 21.31
CA GLN A 40 -32.22 -75.39 22.19
C GLN A 40 -31.52 -74.22 22.89
N LYS A 41 -30.29 -74.43 23.37
CA LYS A 41 -29.47 -73.37 23.95
C LYS A 41 -29.13 -72.28 22.93
N ARG A 42 -28.71 -72.64 21.72
CA ARG A 42 -28.40 -71.65 20.68
C ARG A 42 -29.64 -70.86 20.24
N CYS A 43 -30.79 -71.53 20.13
CA CYS A 43 -32.06 -70.87 19.82
C CYS A 43 -32.49 -69.90 20.93
N SER A 44 -32.30 -70.27 22.19
CA SER A 44 -32.61 -69.36 23.31
C SER A 44 -31.65 -68.18 23.37
N GLU A 45 -30.35 -68.40 23.12
CA GLU A 45 -29.34 -67.35 22.98
C GLU A 45 -29.71 -66.36 21.86
N LEU A 46 -29.95 -66.84 20.64
CA LEU A 46 -30.37 -65.99 19.52
C LEU A 46 -31.68 -65.24 19.79
N THR A 47 -32.64 -65.90 20.45
CA THR A 47 -33.90 -65.25 20.87
C THR A 47 -33.64 -64.15 21.89
N SER A 48 -32.71 -64.36 22.83
CA SER A 48 -32.33 -63.34 23.80
C SER A 48 -31.57 -62.19 23.15
N GLU A 49 -30.63 -62.45 22.24
CA GLU A 49 -29.89 -61.43 21.49
C GLU A 49 -30.83 -60.56 20.66
N LEU A 50 -31.86 -61.16 20.04
CA LEU A 50 -32.84 -60.43 19.24
C LEU A 50 -33.78 -59.57 20.08
N LYS A 51 -34.05 -59.97 21.34
CA LYS A 51 -34.81 -59.17 22.31
C LYS A 51 -33.97 -58.04 22.93
N VAL A 52 -32.66 -58.25 23.08
CA VAL A 52 -31.73 -57.26 23.66
C VAL A 52 -31.24 -56.27 22.60
N LYS A 53 -31.19 -56.66 21.32
CA LYS A 53 -30.98 -55.70 20.23
C LYS A 53 -32.11 -54.68 20.25
N PRO A 54 -31.83 -53.38 20.45
CA PRO A 54 -32.85 -52.37 20.29
C PRO A 54 -33.41 -52.49 18.87
N PRO A 55 -34.72 -52.23 18.65
CA PRO A 55 -35.21 -52.05 17.29
C PRO A 55 -34.30 -51.00 16.64
N GLY A 56 -33.78 -51.30 15.44
CA GLY A 56 -33.04 -50.31 14.67
C GLY A 56 -33.86 -49.02 14.55
N ARG A 57 -33.21 -47.89 14.26
CA ARG A 57 -33.90 -46.60 14.01
C ARG A 57 -35.13 -46.84 13.15
N SER A 58 -36.27 -46.33 13.59
CA SER A 58 -37.50 -46.54 12.83
C SER A 58 -37.36 -45.94 11.43
N GLN A 59 -38.06 -46.49 10.45
CA GLN A 59 -37.97 -45.99 9.08
C GLN A 59 -38.35 -44.50 8.98
N ILE A 60 -39.19 -44.03 9.90
CA ILE A 60 -39.59 -42.63 10.04
C ILE A 60 -38.41 -41.79 10.57
N GLU A 61 -37.72 -42.23 11.63
CA GLU A 61 -36.53 -41.53 12.16
C GLU A 61 -35.42 -41.40 11.11
N LEU A 62 -35.21 -42.45 10.30
CA LEU A 62 -34.22 -42.41 9.22
C LEU A 62 -34.62 -41.40 8.13
N GLN A 63 -35.90 -41.33 7.80
CA GLN A 63 -36.41 -40.37 6.82
C GLN A 63 -36.31 -38.93 7.32
N GLU A 64 -36.62 -38.68 8.60
CA GLU A 64 -36.44 -37.35 9.22
C GLU A 64 -34.97 -36.92 9.27
N GLU A 65 -34.06 -37.86 9.58
CA GLU A 65 -32.61 -37.61 9.57
C GLU A 65 -32.10 -37.32 8.16
N GLU A 66 -32.57 -38.06 7.15
CA GLU A 66 -32.27 -37.81 5.73
C GLU A 66 -32.75 -36.41 5.31
N GLU A 67 -34.00 -36.05 5.62
CA GLU A 67 -34.56 -34.73 5.32
C GLU A 67 -33.77 -33.59 5.99
N LEU A 68 -33.34 -33.79 7.25
CA LEU A 68 -32.52 -32.82 7.97
C LEU A 68 -31.14 -32.66 7.35
N LEU A 69 -30.48 -33.77 7.00
CA LEU A 69 -29.18 -33.74 6.33
C LEU A 69 -29.28 -33.07 4.96
N ASP A 70 -30.33 -33.37 4.20
CA ASP A 70 -30.64 -32.72 2.93
C ASP A 70 -30.82 -31.21 3.09
N ALA A 71 -31.56 -30.78 4.11
CA ALA A 71 -31.74 -29.36 4.39
C ALA A 71 -30.41 -28.69 4.76
N GLN A 72 -29.55 -29.36 5.53
CA GLN A 72 -28.21 -28.87 5.87
C GLN A 72 -27.30 -28.79 4.64
N CYS A 73 -27.30 -29.81 3.78
CA CYS A 73 -26.56 -29.84 2.52
C CYS A 73 -26.97 -28.66 1.63
N ARG A 74 -28.28 -28.49 1.37
CA ARG A 74 -28.80 -27.36 0.58
C ARG A 74 -28.42 -26.01 1.17
N HIS A 75 -28.47 -25.86 2.49
CA HIS A 75 -28.06 -24.62 3.14
C HIS A 75 -26.56 -24.33 2.93
N VAL A 76 -25.69 -25.34 3.04
CA VAL A 76 -24.25 -25.18 2.80
C VAL A 76 -23.98 -24.86 1.33
N GLU A 77 -24.66 -25.53 0.40
CA GLU A 77 -24.58 -25.26 -1.05
C GLU A 77 -24.98 -23.83 -1.39
N ASN A 78 -26.09 -23.34 -0.83
CA ASN A 78 -26.53 -21.96 -1.02
C ASN A 78 -25.50 -20.95 -0.50
N ARG A 79 -24.92 -21.22 0.68
CA ARG A 79 -23.86 -20.35 1.23
C ARG A 79 -22.58 -20.40 0.40
N LEU A 80 -22.28 -21.54 -0.23
CA LEU A 80 -21.13 -21.66 -1.12
C LEU A 80 -21.39 -20.87 -2.41
N SER A 81 -22.57 -20.99 -3.01
CA SER A 81 -22.90 -20.27 -4.25
C SER A 81 -22.93 -18.75 -4.05
N GLU A 82 -23.45 -18.25 -2.92
CA GLU A 82 -23.37 -16.83 -2.54
C GLU A 82 -21.91 -16.34 -2.46
N ARG A 83 -21.04 -17.14 -1.85
CA ARG A 83 -19.60 -16.83 -1.76
C ARG A 83 -18.93 -16.85 -3.13
N GLU A 84 -19.29 -17.80 -4.00
CA GLU A 84 -18.76 -17.87 -5.36
C GLU A 84 -19.21 -16.67 -6.21
N CYS A 85 -20.46 -16.25 -6.09
CA CYS A 85 -20.99 -15.04 -6.73
C CYS A 85 -20.21 -13.79 -6.27
N THR A 86 -20.07 -13.58 -4.95
CA THR A 86 -19.34 -12.44 -4.41
C THR A 86 -17.86 -12.44 -4.79
N LEU A 87 -17.20 -13.61 -4.79
CA LEU A 87 -15.83 -13.75 -5.30
C LEU A 87 -15.73 -13.43 -6.79
N GLY A 88 -16.73 -13.82 -7.58
CA GLY A 88 -16.86 -13.46 -9.00
C GLY A 88 -16.92 -11.95 -9.21
N GLU A 89 -17.77 -11.26 -8.46
CA GLU A 89 -17.89 -9.79 -8.48
C GLU A 89 -16.59 -9.09 -8.09
N LEU A 90 -15.93 -9.55 -7.03
CA LEU A 90 -14.64 -8.98 -6.61
C LEU A 90 -13.55 -9.18 -7.68
N ARG A 91 -13.54 -10.32 -8.38
CA ARG A 91 -12.60 -10.56 -9.49
C ARG A 91 -12.85 -9.63 -10.67
N THR A 92 -14.10 -9.39 -11.04
CA THR A 92 -14.43 -8.46 -12.13
C THR A 92 -14.09 -7.02 -11.75
N GLU A 93 -14.37 -6.60 -10.52
CA GLU A 93 -14.01 -5.28 -10.01
C GLU A 93 -12.48 -5.08 -9.99
N LEU A 94 -11.73 -6.09 -9.52
CA LEU A 94 -10.27 -6.04 -9.52
C LEU A 94 -9.70 -5.95 -10.94
N SER A 95 -10.26 -6.71 -11.88
CA SER A 95 -9.89 -6.64 -13.30
C SER A 95 -10.14 -5.25 -13.88
N HIS A 96 -11.33 -4.67 -13.65
CA HIS A 96 -11.67 -3.33 -14.10
C HIS A 96 -10.74 -2.26 -13.51
N LYS A 97 -10.46 -2.32 -12.20
CA LYS A 97 -9.50 -1.44 -11.53
C LYS A 97 -8.09 -1.61 -12.12
N GLY A 98 -7.67 -2.83 -12.43
CA GLY A 98 -6.40 -3.12 -13.10
C GLY A 98 -6.28 -2.43 -14.46
N VAL A 99 -7.33 -2.49 -15.28
CA VAL A 99 -7.39 -1.78 -16.57
C VAL A 99 -7.30 -0.27 -16.39
N LEU A 100 -8.06 0.30 -15.45
CA LEU A 100 -8.05 1.73 -15.17
C LEU A 100 -6.66 2.22 -14.71
N VAL A 101 -6.02 1.49 -13.78
CA VAL A 101 -4.66 1.80 -13.33
C VAL A 101 -3.67 1.71 -14.51
N GLY A 102 -3.82 0.72 -15.38
CA GLY A 102 -3.03 0.61 -16.61
C GLY A 102 -3.17 1.83 -17.52
N ALA A 103 -4.40 2.28 -17.76
CA ALA A 103 -4.69 3.47 -18.57
C ALA A 103 -4.12 4.75 -17.96
N LEU A 104 -4.27 4.94 -16.64
CA LEU A 104 -3.71 6.09 -15.93
C LEU A 104 -2.19 6.12 -15.98
N ARG A 105 -1.53 4.96 -15.80
CA ARG A 105 -0.06 4.84 -15.93
C ARG A 105 0.41 5.18 -17.35
N ALA A 106 -0.31 4.70 -18.36
CA ALA A 106 0.01 5.02 -19.76
C ALA A 106 -0.16 6.52 -20.05
N ASN A 107 -1.24 7.13 -19.53
CA ASN A 107 -1.50 8.56 -19.69
C ASN A 107 -0.41 9.42 -19.02
N LEU A 108 0.01 9.06 -17.80
CA LEU A 108 1.08 9.76 -17.11
C LEU A 108 2.39 9.71 -17.90
N LYS A 109 2.77 8.53 -18.40
CA LYS A 109 3.94 8.37 -19.28
C LYS A 109 3.83 9.19 -20.55
N GLU A 110 2.63 9.30 -21.11
CA GLU A 110 2.39 10.15 -22.29
C GLU A 110 2.56 11.62 -21.97
N LYS A 111 1.98 12.11 -20.87
CA LYS A 111 2.15 13.49 -20.42
C LYS A 111 3.61 13.81 -20.14
N GLU A 112 4.34 12.92 -19.49
CA GLU A 112 5.78 13.05 -19.26
C GLU A 112 6.56 13.20 -20.57
N ARG A 113 6.29 12.35 -21.57
CA ARG A 113 6.89 12.48 -22.92
C ARG A 113 6.60 13.85 -23.52
N HIS A 114 5.36 14.31 -23.48
CA HIS A 114 4.96 15.62 -24.01
C HIS A 114 5.67 16.78 -23.27
N PHE A 115 5.79 16.72 -21.94
CA PHE A 115 6.49 17.75 -21.17
C PHE A 115 7.98 17.81 -21.52
N LEU A 116 8.63 16.66 -21.71
CA LEU A 116 10.04 16.61 -22.10
C LEU A 116 10.26 17.15 -23.52
N GLU A 117 9.38 16.83 -24.46
CA GLU A 117 9.42 17.39 -25.81
C GLU A 117 9.24 18.90 -25.81
N GLU A 118 8.29 19.41 -25.02
CA GLU A 118 8.04 20.83 -24.88
C GLU A 118 9.23 21.55 -24.22
N LEU A 119 9.83 20.95 -23.19
CA LEU A 119 11.03 21.47 -22.54
C LEU A 119 12.19 21.55 -23.53
N LYS A 120 12.41 20.49 -24.34
CA LYS A 120 13.43 20.47 -25.39
C LYS A 120 13.19 21.57 -26.42
N ARG A 121 11.96 21.73 -26.91
CA ARG A 121 11.60 22.79 -27.87
C ARG A 121 11.88 24.19 -27.30
N ARG A 122 11.45 24.46 -26.07
CA ARG A 122 11.69 25.76 -25.41
C ARG A 122 13.16 26.04 -25.16
N SER A 123 13.91 25.03 -24.72
CA SER A 123 15.36 25.13 -24.54
C SER A 123 16.04 25.49 -25.86
N HIS A 124 15.68 24.80 -26.96
CA HIS A 124 16.23 25.10 -28.28
C HIS A 124 15.90 26.54 -28.73
N CYS A 125 14.65 26.98 -28.59
CA CYS A 125 14.25 28.36 -28.87
C CYS A 125 15.04 29.37 -28.04
N SER A 126 15.23 29.10 -26.74
CA SER A 126 16.04 29.95 -25.85
C SER A 126 17.48 30.05 -26.31
N THR A 127 18.09 28.94 -26.74
CA THR A 127 19.44 28.93 -27.31
C THR A 127 19.52 29.79 -28.57
N ILE A 128 18.57 29.65 -29.51
CA ILE A 128 18.54 30.47 -30.73
C ILE A 128 18.47 31.96 -30.38
N LEU A 129 17.52 32.34 -29.52
CA LEU A 129 17.34 33.74 -29.12
C LEU A 129 18.58 34.30 -28.39
N ASN A 130 19.22 33.52 -27.53
CA ASN A 130 20.47 33.93 -26.87
C ASN A 130 21.60 34.13 -27.88
N THR A 131 21.74 33.24 -28.87
CA THR A 131 22.77 33.43 -29.91
C THR A 131 22.49 34.68 -30.74
N GLU A 132 21.22 34.99 -31.02
CA GLU A 132 20.86 36.19 -31.77
C GLU A 132 21.09 37.47 -30.94
N LEU A 133 20.73 37.45 -29.67
CA LEU A 133 21.03 38.54 -28.73
C LEU A 133 22.55 38.78 -28.61
N GLN A 134 23.34 37.71 -28.55
CA GLN A 134 24.80 37.80 -28.49
C GLN A 134 25.38 38.46 -29.75
N LYS A 135 24.93 38.06 -30.95
CA LYS A 135 25.33 38.71 -32.21
C LYS A 135 24.99 40.20 -32.21
N GLN A 136 23.79 40.56 -31.74
CA GLN A 136 23.38 41.96 -31.64
C GLN A 136 24.25 42.74 -30.65
N THR A 137 24.61 42.12 -29.52
CA THR A 137 25.49 42.71 -28.50
C THR A 137 26.91 42.94 -29.05
N GLU A 138 27.45 41.97 -29.79
CA GLU A 138 28.76 42.08 -30.46
C GLU A 138 28.76 43.19 -31.53
N ALA A 139 27.70 43.27 -32.34
CA ALA A 139 27.54 44.34 -33.32
C ALA A 139 27.45 45.73 -32.66
N ALA A 140 26.69 45.85 -31.57
CA ALA A 140 26.58 47.09 -30.80
C ALA A 140 27.92 47.50 -30.19
N ALA A 141 28.69 46.54 -29.64
CA ALA A 141 30.02 46.79 -29.12
C ALA A 141 31.00 47.24 -30.22
N TYR A 142 30.96 46.60 -31.39
CA TYR A 142 31.78 46.95 -32.54
C TYR A 142 31.50 48.39 -33.03
N LEU A 143 30.23 48.75 -33.20
CA LEU A 143 29.85 50.11 -33.59
C LEU A 143 30.23 51.14 -32.52
N SER A 144 30.10 50.79 -31.23
CA SER A 144 30.53 51.66 -30.13
C SER A 144 32.04 51.89 -30.18
N PHE A 145 32.84 50.83 -30.42
CA PHE A 145 34.29 50.95 -30.61
C PHE A 145 34.62 51.84 -31.81
N GLN A 146 33.96 51.68 -32.96
CA GLN A 146 34.14 52.54 -34.12
C GLN A 146 33.83 54.01 -33.81
N LEU A 147 32.72 54.28 -33.10
CA LEU A 147 32.34 55.63 -32.69
C LEU A 147 33.36 56.25 -31.74
N HIS A 148 33.86 55.49 -30.76
CA HIS A 148 34.92 55.96 -29.86
C HIS A 148 36.22 56.22 -30.62
N ALA A 149 36.64 55.35 -31.53
CA ALA A 149 37.81 55.54 -32.37
C ALA A 149 37.67 56.79 -33.27
N ALA A 150 36.50 57.00 -33.88
CA ALA A 150 36.22 58.18 -34.69
C ALA A 150 36.26 59.48 -33.84
N ARG A 151 35.64 59.45 -32.65
CA ARG A 151 35.69 60.57 -31.69
C ARG A 151 37.11 60.88 -31.25
N GLN A 152 37.91 59.85 -30.96
CA GLN A 152 39.32 60.03 -30.62
C GLN A 152 40.09 60.66 -31.78
N LYS A 153 39.96 60.17 -33.02
CA LYS A 153 40.63 60.75 -34.20
C LYS A 153 40.27 62.23 -34.38
N LEU A 154 38.99 62.58 -34.27
CA LEU A 154 38.52 63.97 -34.36
C LEU A 154 39.07 64.84 -33.22
N HIS A 155 39.12 64.32 -32.00
CA HIS A 155 39.70 65.03 -30.87
C HIS A 155 41.20 65.30 -31.07
N HIS A 156 41.96 64.31 -31.55
CA HIS A 156 43.38 64.48 -31.90
C HIS A 156 43.56 65.53 -32.99
N GLN A 157 42.75 65.51 -34.05
CA GLN A 157 42.77 66.53 -35.10
C GLN A 157 42.51 67.94 -34.56
N ARG A 158 41.49 68.10 -33.69
CA ARG A 158 41.18 69.38 -33.05
C ARG A 158 42.33 69.86 -32.16
N MET A 159 42.98 68.96 -31.43
CA MET A 159 44.15 69.30 -30.60
C MET A 159 45.36 69.72 -31.44
N GLN A 160 45.63 69.04 -32.56
CA GLN A 160 46.68 69.41 -33.52
C GLN A 160 46.39 70.77 -34.17
N GLN A 161 45.14 71.04 -34.57
CA GLN A 161 44.74 72.35 -35.09
C GLN A 161 44.97 73.45 -34.05
N ARG A 162 44.61 73.19 -32.78
CA ARG A 162 44.84 74.15 -31.69
C ARG A 162 46.34 74.41 -31.47
N GLN A 163 47.17 73.37 -31.52
CA GLN A 163 48.64 73.52 -31.44
C GLN A 163 49.20 74.27 -32.65
N GLY A 164 48.72 74.00 -33.87
CA GLY A 164 49.12 74.74 -35.08
C GLY A 164 48.73 76.21 -35.06
N LEU A 165 47.56 76.56 -34.51
CA LEU A 165 47.14 77.95 -34.32
C LEU A 165 47.99 78.65 -33.25
N LEU A 166 48.35 77.97 -32.16
CA LEU A 166 49.26 78.52 -31.14
C LEU A 166 50.69 78.69 -31.67
N SER A 167 51.20 77.77 -32.48
CA SER A 167 52.51 77.92 -33.17
C SER A 167 52.52 79.03 -34.23
N ARG A 168 51.37 79.32 -34.87
CA ARG A 168 51.21 80.46 -35.79
C ARG A 168 51.05 81.79 -35.05
N ALA A 169 50.43 81.79 -33.87
CA ALA A 169 50.38 82.97 -32.99
C ALA A 169 51.77 83.28 -32.39
N ASN A 170 52.55 82.26 -32.03
CA ASN A 170 53.91 82.43 -31.50
C ASN A 170 54.95 82.89 -32.54
N SER A 171 54.69 82.69 -33.84
CA SER A 171 55.56 83.19 -34.91
C SER A 171 55.19 84.61 -35.39
N GLN A 172 54.07 85.17 -34.94
CA GLN A 172 53.64 86.56 -35.22
C GLN A 172 53.70 87.48 -33.98
N GLY A 173 54.10 86.95 -32.81
CA GLY A 173 54.14 87.66 -31.53
C GLY A 173 55.52 88.13 -31.10
N ALA A 174 56.37 88.55 -32.03
CA ALA A 174 57.64 89.21 -31.73
C ALA A 174 57.76 90.50 -32.53
N GLN A 175 57.00 91.54 -32.17
CA GLN A 175 57.42 92.94 -32.26
C GLN A 175 56.36 93.93 -31.74
N TYR A 176 56.77 94.71 -30.73
CA TYR A 176 56.22 95.98 -30.19
C TYR A 176 54.78 95.94 -29.65
N GLY A 177 54.41 96.58 -28.54
CA GLY A 177 54.94 97.77 -27.86
C GLY A 177 53.70 98.49 -27.30
N ALA A 178 53.81 99.02 -26.09
CA ALA A 178 52.73 99.60 -25.29
C ALA A 178 51.82 100.62 -26.03
N GLU A 179 50.59 100.80 -25.55
CA GLU A 179 50.00 102.11 -25.21
C GLU A 179 48.64 101.92 -24.53
N GLN A 180 48.36 102.80 -23.57
CA GLN A 180 47.12 102.89 -22.78
C GLN A 180 46.01 103.53 -23.62
N ASN A 181 44.74 103.12 -23.45
CA ASN A 181 43.67 104.04 -23.01
C ASN A 181 42.33 103.29 -22.82
N SER A 182 41.55 103.86 -21.92
CA SER A 182 40.22 103.50 -21.43
C SER A 182 39.15 103.35 -22.52
N PHE A 183 38.14 102.52 -22.24
CA PHE A 183 36.69 102.81 -22.27
C PHE A 183 35.87 101.56 -22.64
N SER A 184 34.73 101.43 -21.94
CA SER A 184 33.56 100.58 -22.24
C SER A 184 33.65 99.07 -21.97
N SER A 185 33.17 98.69 -20.78
CA SER A 185 32.35 97.48 -20.58
C SER A 185 31.02 97.65 -21.35
N PRO A 186 30.31 96.58 -21.79
CA PRO A 186 29.49 95.87 -20.81
C PRO A 186 29.22 94.37 -21.06
N LEU A 187 28.73 93.75 -19.99
CA LEU A 187 27.66 92.75 -19.97
C LEU A 187 28.05 91.26 -20.07
N MET A 188 28.26 90.69 -18.88
CA MET A 188 27.85 89.31 -18.58
C MET A 188 26.33 89.19 -18.64
N PRO A 189 25.79 88.04 -19.08
CA PRO A 189 24.77 87.41 -18.25
C PRO A 189 25.18 85.99 -17.83
N SER A 190 25.24 85.85 -16.51
CA SER A 190 25.20 84.61 -15.75
C SER A 190 24.04 83.71 -16.23
N GLY A 191 24.39 82.60 -16.87
CA GLY A 191 23.47 81.51 -17.21
C GLY A 191 23.31 80.58 -16.02
N ALA A 192 22.13 80.68 -15.41
CA ALA A 192 21.63 79.93 -14.26
C ALA A 192 22.16 78.50 -14.10
N SER A 193 22.76 78.25 -12.93
CA SER A 193 22.89 76.93 -12.35
C SER A 193 21.49 76.38 -12.03
N PRO A 194 21.11 75.16 -12.44
CA PRO A 194 19.91 74.53 -11.93
C PRO A 194 20.20 74.04 -10.50
N SER A 195 19.73 74.82 -9.52
CA SER A 195 19.67 74.40 -8.13
C SER A 195 18.85 73.14 -7.99
N SER A 196 19.49 72.12 -7.44
CA SER A 196 18.91 70.85 -7.03
C SER A 196 17.84 71.08 -5.95
N PRO A 197 16.62 70.52 -6.05
CA PRO A 197 15.76 70.40 -4.88
C PRO A 197 16.20 69.17 -4.10
N VAL A 198 17.10 69.37 -3.12
CA VAL A 198 17.35 68.38 -2.07
C VAL A 198 16.13 68.33 -1.16
N VAL A 199 15.16 67.48 -1.52
CA VAL A 199 14.08 67.10 -0.61
C VAL A 199 14.64 66.08 0.38
N LYS A 200 14.84 66.50 1.63
CA LYS A 200 15.13 65.59 2.75
C LYS A 200 13.93 64.67 2.97
N PRO A 201 14.06 63.34 2.99
CA PRO A 201 12.97 62.47 3.41
C PRO A 201 12.87 62.47 4.94
N LYS A 202 11.73 62.94 5.43
CA LYS A 202 11.31 62.79 6.83
C LYS A 202 11.08 61.30 7.11
N ARG A 203 11.91 60.69 7.96
CA ARG A 203 11.70 59.33 8.49
C ARG A 203 10.32 59.28 9.18
N ARG A 204 9.33 58.73 8.51
CA ARG A 204 8.21 58.04 9.16
C ARG A 204 8.35 56.56 8.84
N SER A 205 8.78 55.81 9.85
CA SER A 205 8.65 54.36 9.89
C SER A 205 7.17 54.01 9.83
N ALA A 206 6.73 53.48 8.70
CA ALA A 206 5.47 52.77 8.57
C ALA A 206 5.71 51.64 7.57
N ARG A 207 5.41 50.42 8.00
CA ARG A 207 5.51 49.17 7.24
C ARG A 207 5.03 49.34 5.80
N ALA A 208 5.93 49.15 4.83
CA ALA A 208 5.60 49.01 3.42
C ALA A 208 6.32 47.78 2.87
N SER A 209 5.83 46.60 3.25
CA SER A 209 6.12 45.33 2.59
C SER A 209 4.85 44.85 1.91
N SER A 210 4.52 45.39 0.74
CA SER A 210 3.46 44.82 -0.12
C SER A 210 3.49 45.28 -1.59
N ARG A 211 4.58 45.87 -2.10
CA ARG A 211 4.58 46.45 -3.45
C ARG A 211 5.81 46.16 -4.31
N VAL A 212 6.34 44.95 -4.24
CA VAL A 212 7.38 44.45 -5.17
C VAL A 212 6.94 43.19 -5.94
N GLU A 213 5.71 42.69 -5.73
CA GLU A 213 5.28 41.39 -6.26
C GLU A 213 4.28 41.45 -7.43
N ARG A 214 4.15 42.59 -8.14
CA ARG A 214 3.22 42.71 -9.30
C ARG A 214 3.86 42.59 -10.69
N ALA A 215 5.17 42.36 -10.77
CA ALA A 215 5.86 42.28 -12.07
C ALA A 215 6.28 40.85 -12.48
N ARG A 216 5.89 39.82 -11.71
CA ARG A 216 6.19 38.41 -12.01
C ARG A 216 4.95 37.52 -11.95
N GLU A 217 3.79 38.07 -12.32
CA GLU A 217 2.50 37.34 -12.31
C GLU A 217 2.24 36.56 -13.61
N CYS A 218 3.19 36.54 -14.57
CA CYS A 218 3.02 35.86 -15.87
C CYS A 218 3.62 34.45 -15.93
N VAL A 219 4.04 33.87 -14.81
CA VAL A 219 4.38 32.44 -14.74
C VAL A 219 3.59 31.85 -13.59
N PRO A 220 2.69 30.89 -13.83
CA PRO A 220 2.12 30.10 -12.75
C PRO A 220 3.28 29.50 -11.95
N ILE A 221 3.50 29.99 -10.72
CA ILE A 221 4.39 29.32 -9.77
C ILE A 221 3.58 28.14 -9.26
N GLU A 222 3.57 27.08 -10.07
CA GLU A 222 3.12 25.78 -9.63
C GLU A 222 4.11 25.33 -8.56
N LYS A 223 3.73 25.54 -7.29
CA LYS A 223 4.45 24.97 -6.16
C LYS A 223 4.32 23.47 -6.33
N VAL A 224 5.34 22.83 -6.90
CA VAL A 224 5.49 21.38 -6.93
C VAL A 224 5.64 20.96 -5.48
N MET A 225 4.51 20.71 -4.82
CA MET A 225 4.53 19.94 -3.59
C MET A 225 4.99 18.55 -4.01
N GLY A 226 6.19 18.17 -3.56
CA GLY A 226 6.66 16.80 -3.69
C GLY A 226 5.62 15.84 -3.09
N PRO A 227 5.74 14.53 -3.36
CA PRO A 227 4.90 13.52 -2.74
C PRO A 227 4.82 13.79 -1.25
N ALA A 228 3.60 13.83 -0.69
CA ALA A 228 3.40 13.98 0.74
C ALA A 228 4.27 12.97 1.47
N GLU A 229 5.02 13.43 2.47
CA GLU A 229 5.89 12.58 3.28
C GLU A 229 5.09 11.36 3.74
N PRO A 230 5.55 10.12 3.49
CA PRO A 230 4.78 8.94 3.79
C PRO A 230 4.50 8.89 5.29
N THR A 231 3.23 9.06 5.66
CA THR A 231 2.79 8.87 7.04
C THR A 231 3.26 7.50 7.50
N ALA A 232 3.94 7.46 8.65
CA ALA A 232 4.40 6.21 9.24
C ALA A 232 3.23 5.20 9.30
N MET A 233 3.49 3.98 8.83
CA MET A 233 2.49 2.92 8.82
C MET A 233 1.97 2.70 10.25
N PRO A 234 0.64 2.53 10.43
CA PRO A 234 0.11 2.22 11.74
C PRO A 234 0.72 0.91 12.25
N ASP A 235 1.07 0.88 13.53
CA ASP A 235 1.75 -0.25 14.17
C ASP A 235 0.99 -1.57 13.90
N PRO A 236 1.61 -2.54 13.18
CA PRO A 236 0.97 -3.81 12.87
C PRO A 236 0.66 -4.65 14.11
N ALA A 237 1.30 -4.38 15.26
CA ALA A 237 1.02 -5.07 16.51
C ALA A 237 -0.43 -4.90 17.00
N LEU A 238 -1.13 -3.85 16.53
CA LEU A 238 -2.56 -3.66 16.82
C LEU A 238 -3.48 -4.72 16.18
N PHE A 239 -2.99 -5.45 15.18
CA PHE A 239 -3.72 -6.53 14.49
C PHE A 239 -3.32 -7.93 14.98
N LEU A 240 -2.14 -8.05 15.60
CA LEU A 240 -1.58 -9.33 16.05
C LEU A 240 -2.06 -9.72 17.46
N HIS A 241 -2.60 -8.76 18.21
CA HIS A 241 -3.20 -9.03 19.50
C HIS A 241 -4.73 -8.90 19.42
N PRO A 242 -5.49 -9.98 19.67
CA PRO A 242 -6.93 -9.89 19.88
C PRO A 242 -7.18 -8.81 20.93
N ARG A 243 -7.91 -7.75 20.53
CA ARG A 243 -8.29 -6.66 21.42
C ARG A 243 -9.07 -7.26 22.60
N ARG A 244 -8.37 -7.57 23.70
CA ARG A 244 -9.03 -7.69 25.00
C ARG A 244 -9.58 -6.30 25.26
N HIS A 245 -10.90 -6.18 25.20
CA HIS A 245 -11.63 -4.96 25.48
C HIS A 245 -11.22 -4.43 26.85
N ARG A 246 -10.19 -3.60 26.90
CA ARG A 246 -9.92 -2.76 28.06
C ARG A 246 -11.01 -1.71 28.02
N ALA A 247 -11.98 -1.82 28.93
CA ALA A 247 -12.96 -0.80 29.18
C ALA A 247 -12.22 0.53 29.42
N ARG A 248 -12.16 1.39 28.40
CA ARG A 248 -11.70 2.76 28.59
C ARG A 248 -12.84 3.52 29.24
N SER A 249 -12.65 3.75 30.54
CA SER A 249 -13.33 4.76 31.33
C SER A 249 -13.35 6.09 30.57
N ARG A 250 -14.54 6.70 30.52
CA ARG A 250 -14.82 8.00 29.89
C ARG A 250 -14.30 9.14 30.77
N HIS A 251 -13.20 9.79 30.39
CA HIS A 251 -12.81 11.15 30.78
C HIS A 251 -11.85 11.66 29.69
N THR A 252 -11.79 12.89 29.18
CA THR A 252 -12.48 14.17 29.33
C THR A 252 -12.03 15.04 28.13
N VAL A 253 -12.80 16.08 27.82
CA VAL A 253 -12.62 17.08 26.76
C VAL A 253 -11.34 17.95 26.92
N ALA A 254 -10.74 18.30 25.76
CA ALA A 254 -9.90 19.48 25.43
C ALA A 254 -8.51 19.70 26.07
N GLN A 255 -7.44 19.70 25.24
CA GLN A 255 -6.62 20.91 24.99
C GLN A 255 -5.54 20.73 23.89
N ARG A 256 -5.54 21.73 22.99
CA ARG A 256 -4.49 22.36 22.14
C ARG A 256 -2.99 21.98 22.38
N GLN A 257 -2.23 21.77 21.29
CA GLN A 257 -0.74 21.62 21.23
C GLN A 257 0.05 22.94 21.50
N PRO A 258 1.42 23.08 21.41
CA PRO A 258 2.56 22.16 21.07
C PRO A 258 3.86 22.38 21.96
N PRO A 259 5.15 22.21 21.50
CA PRO A 259 6.00 21.00 21.58
C PRO A 259 7.37 21.19 22.31
N LEU A 260 7.97 20.12 22.87
CA LEU A 260 9.39 20.00 23.26
C LEU A 260 9.72 18.49 23.21
N GLY A 261 10.69 17.94 22.48
CA GLY A 261 12.06 18.37 22.26
C GLY A 261 12.94 17.77 23.35
N LEU A 262 13.44 16.54 23.19
CA LEU A 262 14.61 16.01 23.91
C LEU A 262 15.09 14.68 23.30
N GLU A 263 16.38 14.68 23.01
CA GLU A 263 17.23 13.59 22.53
C GLU A 263 17.69 12.66 23.68
N ARG A 264 18.56 11.69 23.30
CA ARG A 264 19.32 10.68 24.06
C ARG A 264 18.59 9.35 24.31
N GLU A 265 18.97 8.29 23.61
CA GLU A 265 20.24 7.52 23.61
C GLU A 265 20.36 6.57 24.83
N ASP A 266 20.91 5.40 24.50
CA ASP A 266 21.55 4.38 25.35
C ASP A 266 20.61 3.33 25.98
N GLU A 267 20.62 2.09 25.45
CA GLU A 267 21.40 0.92 25.91
C GLU A 267 20.35 -0.07 26.50
N GLU A 268 20.28 -1.35 26.15
CA GLU A 268 21.25 -2.38 26.49
C GLU A 268 20.92 -3.69 25.76
N GLU A 269 21.98 -4.46 25.59
CA GLU A 269 22.16 -5.75 24.95
C GLU A 269 21.78 -6.92 25.89
N GLY A 270 21.38 -8.07 25.33
CA GLY A 270 21.28 -9.36 26.04
C GLY A 270 20.09 -10.18 25.53
N GLY A 271 20.23 -11.33 24.86
CA GLY A 271 21.23 -12.39 25.01
C GLY A 271 20.54 -13.60 25.64
N GLY A 272 20.37 -14.69 24.89
CA GLY A 272 19.85 -15.95 25.46
C GLY A 272 19.34 -16.95 24.43
N GLU A 273 20.20 -17.89 24.02
CA GLU A 273 19.93 -19.04 23.15
C GLU A 273 19.20 -20.20 23.86
N GLY A 274 18.22 -20.80 23.15
CA GLY A 274 17.91 -22.24 23.05
C GLY A 274 17.37 -23.03 24.27
N PRO A 275 17.04 -24.34 24.13
CA PRO A 275 16.69 -25.12 22.93
C PRO A 275 15.54 -26.18 23.13
N VAL A 276 15.02 -26.81 22.04
CA VAL A 276 14.65 -28.26 21.86
C VAL A 276 13.54 -28.85 22.78
N GLU A 277 12.49 -29.61 22.42
CA GLU A 277 11.99 -30.41 21.26
C GLU A 277 10.54 -30.89 21.65
N PRO A 278 9.84 -31.85 21.00
CA PRO A 278 8.41 -31.80 20.68
C PRO A 278 7.56 -32.80 21.48
N GLN A 279 6.23 -32.65 21.48
CA GLN A 279 5.34 -33.81 21.67
C GLN A 279 3.90 -33.59 21.19
N GLU A 280 3.51 -34.46 20.26
CA GLU A 280 2.28 -35.26 20.16
C GLU A 280 0.89 -34.63 20.33
N GLU A 281 0.13 -34.76 19.23
CA GLU A 281 -1.26 -35.21 19.14
C GLU A 281 -2.09 -35.27 20.43
N THR A 282 -3.11 -34.41 20.53
CA THR A 282 -4.42 -34.84 21.04
C THR A 282 -5.56 -34.08 20.35
N VAL A 283 -6.32 -34.84 19.57
CA VAL A 283 -7.63 -34.48 19.04
C VAL A 283 -8.59 -34.26 20.23
N ARG A 284 -9.18 -33.06 20.35
CA ARG A 284 -10.40 -32.86 21.13
C ARG A 284 -11.34 -31.90 20.40
N LEU A 285 -12.32 -32.51 19.74
CA LEU A 285 -13.60 -31.92 19.34
C LEU A 285 -14.32 -31.39 20.59
N VAL A 286 -14.69 -30.12 20.59
CA VAL A 286 -15.73 -29.59 21.48
C VAL A 286 -16.73 -28.84 20.62
N CYS A 287 -17.86 -29.51 20.40
CA CYS A 287 -19.09 -28.91 19.90
C CYS A 287 -19.71 -28.10 21.05
N SER A 288 -20.00 -26.82 20.83
CA SER A 288 -20.81 -26.03 21.74
C SER A 288 -21.98 -25.44 20.98
N THR A 289 -23.13 -26.06 21.20
CA THR A 289 -24.46 -25.58 20.88
C THR A 289 -24.78 -24.39 21.78
N ALA A 290 -25.10 -23.25 21.17
CA ALA A 290 -25.69 -22.11 21.87
C ALA A 290 -27.06 -21.83 21.24
N ALA A 291 -28.11 -22.07 22.03
CA ALA A 291 -29.50 -21.77 21.69
C ALA A 291 -29.74 -20.24 21.67
N PRO A 292 -30.69 -19.74 20.86
CA PRO A 292 -31.06 -18.33 20.86
C PRO A 292 -32.11 -18.04 21.96
N PRO A 293 -32.11 -16.84 22.57
CA PRO A 293 -33.19 -16.43 23.44
C PRO A 293 -34.39 -15.92 22.62
N ALA A 294 -35.58 -16.39 23.01
CA ALA A 294 -36.86 -15.88 22.58
C ALA A 294 -37.03 -14.41 22.99
N ALA A 295 -37.56 -13.59 22.09
CA ALA A 295 -38.07 -12.25 22.38
C ALA A 295 -39.52 -12.18 21.88
N GLU A 296 -40.45 -12.43 22.79
CA GLU A 296 -41.83 -11.95 22.72
C GLU A 296 -41.95 -10.60 23.44
N THR A 297 -43.06 -9.90 23.17
CA THR A 297 -43.57 -8.64 23.75
C THR A 297 -43.21 -7.38 22.95
N LYS A 298 -44.13 -6.46 22.63
CA LYS A 298 -45.56 -6.31 22.92
C LYS A 298 -46.13 -5.27 21.95
N ALA A 299 -47.39 -5.43 21.60
CA ALA A 299 -48.23 -4.39 21.02
C ALA A 299 -48.65 -3.40 22.11
N ASP A 300 -48.62 -2.11 21.78
CA ASP A 300 -49.66 -1.09 21.96
C ASP A 300 -49.29 0.16 21.13
#